data_AF-A0A0R1MNP7-F1
#
_entry.id   AF-A0A0R1MNP7-F1
#
_cell.length_a   1.000
_cell.length_b   1.000
_cell.length_c   1.000
_cell.angle_alpha   90.00
_cell.angle_beta   90.00
_cell.angle_gamma   90.00
#
_symmetry.space_group_name_H-M   'P 1'
#
loop_
_entity.id
_entity.type
_entity.pdbx_description
1 polymer ?
#
loop_
_entity_poly.entity_id
_entity_poly.type
_entity_poly.pdbx_seq_one_letter_code
_entity_poly.pdbx_strand_id
1 'polypeptide(L)'
;MEGFIMPLLAILIDVITLGVYFLTLNSGATRMGIFPLAVQIIATIVLLLMTIAYQGRRRVRYHVSDDSGYYRPFTFRFAIVVGSLLVNGVVAFLYWLSFSGGNNLIMQFYG
;
A
#
# COMPACT_ATOMS: atom_id res chain seq x y z
N MET A 1 2.89 22.77 0.67
CA MET A 1 3.88 21.72 0.39
C MET A 1 3.44 20.31 0.83
N GLU A 2 2.23 20.12 1.37
CA GLU A 2 1.74 18.81 1.84
C GLU A 2 1.38 17.82 0.70
N GLY A 3 1.10 18.32 -0.50
CA GLY A 3 0.61 17.48 -1.59
C GLY A 3 1.61 16.46 -2.14
N PHE A 4 2.93 16.61 -1.90
CA PHE A 4 3.95 15.65 -2.33
C PHE A 4 4.31 14.62 -1.24
N ILE A 5 4.10 14.96 0.03
CA ILE A 5 4.49 14.13 1.17
C ILE A 5 3.64 12.85 1.21
N MET A 6 2.33 12.97 1.00
CA MET A 6 1.39 11.83 0.97
C MET A 6 1.76 10.72 -0.03
N PRO A 7 1.97 11.02 -1.34
CA PRO A 7 2.38 9.98 -2.28
C PRO A 7 3.80 9.46 -2.04
N LEU A 8 4.73 10.30 -1.53
CA LEU A 8 6.08 9.83 -1.20
C LEU A 8 6.07 8.85 -0.02
N LEU A 9 5.23 9.11 0.99
CA LEU A 9 5.03 8.18 2.10
C LEU A 9 4.41 6.86 1.64
N ALA A 10 3.44 6.89 0.73
CA ALA A 10 2.86 5.65 0.17
C ALA A 10 3.93 4.81 -0.55
N ILE A 11 4.75 5.45 -1.38
CA ILE A 11 5.87 4.77 -2.07
C ILE A 11 6.90 4.23 -1.06
N LEU A 12 7.20 4.98 0.00
CA LEU A 12 8.12 4.52 1.04
C LEU A 12 7.60 3.26 1.73
N ILE A 13 6.30 3.21 2.03
CA ILE A 13 5.64 2.02 2.59
C ILE A 13 5.79 0.84 1.62
N ASP A 14 5.56 1.05 0.32
CA ASP A 14 5.71 0.01 -0.70
C ASP A 14 7.15 -0.56 -0.76
N VAL A 15 8.16 0.31 -0.63
CA VAL A 15 9.57 -0.13 -0.59
C VAL A 15 9.85 -0.95 0.67
N ILE A 16 9.30 -0.55 1.81
CA ILE A 16 9.46 -1.29 3.08
C ILE A 16 8.81 -2.67 2.98
N THR A 17 7.57 -2.77 2.48
CA THR A 17 6.88 -4.06 2.34
C THR A 17 7.59 -4.98 1.35
N LEU A 18 8.12 -4.43 0.26
CA LEU A 18 8.94 -5.17 -0.70
C LEU A 18 10.25 -5.67 -0.08
N GLY A 19 10.90 -4.86 0.76
CA GLY A 19 12.09 -5.26 1.51
C GLY A 19 11.82 -6.41 2.48
N VAL A 20 10.70 -6.37 3.20
CA VAL A 20 10.28 -7.43 4.12
C VAL A 20 9.95 -8.72 3.37
N TYR A 21 9.30 -8.62 2.21
CA TYR A 21 9.09 -9.76 1.31
C TYR A 21 10.42 -10.38 0.85
N PHE A 22 11.39 -9.54 0.44
CA PHE A 22 12.72 -10.01 0.04
C PHE A 22 13.44 -10.74 1.19
N LEU A 23 13.39 -10.21 2.41
CA LEU A 23 13.94 -10.88 3.59
C LEU A 23 13.26 -12.23 3.84
N THR A 24 11.95 -12.33 3.62
CA THR A 24 11.17 -13.57 3.77
C THR A 24 11.62 -14.63 2.78
N LEU A 25 11.89 -14.25 1.52
CA LEU A 25 12.42 -15.16 0.50
C LEU A 25 13.83 -15.68 0.84
N ASN A 26 14.71 -14.82 1.36
CA ASN A 26 16.10 -15.19 1.63
C ASN A 26 16.29 -15.91 2.99
N SER A 27 15.45 -15.61 3.97
CA SER A 27 15.55 -16.17 5.32
C SER A 27 14.67 -17.42 5.51
N GLY A 28 13.74 -17.66 4.58
CA GLY A 28 12.71 -18.69 4.67
C GLY A 28 11.54 -18.28 5.56
N ALA A 29 10.31 -18.50 5.08
CA ALA A 29 9.08 -18.13 5.77
C ALA A 29 8.97 -18.79 7.16
N THR A 30 9.42 -20.04 7.32
CA THR A 30 9.41 -20.76 8.60
C THR A 30 10.24 -20.05 9.69
N ARG A 31 11.34 -19.38 9.34
CA ARG A 31 12.18 -18.66 10.31
C ARG A 31 11.58 -17.33 10.74
N MET A 32 10.80 -16.68 9.88
CA MET A 32 10.18 -15.39 10.16
C MET A 32 8.76 -15.50 10.73
N GLY A 33 8.13 -16.68 10.63
CA GLY A 33 6.82 -16.96 11.21
C GLY A 33 5.76 -15.98 10.70
N ILE A 34 5.00 -15.37 11.62
CA ILE A 34 3.90 -14.44 11.32
C ILE A 34 4.37 -12.99 11.05
N PHE A 35 5.64 -12.69 11.26
CA PHE A 35 6.15 -11.31 11.20
C PHE A 35 5.88 -10.62 9.85
N PRO A 36 6.17 -11.22 8.68
CA PRO A 36 5.94 -10.56 7.40
C PRO A 36 4.46 -10.28 7.14
N LEU A 37 3.57 -11.17 7.58
CA LEU A 37 2.12 -10.98 7.49
C LEU A 37 1.65 -9.81 8.35
N ALA A 38 2.15 -9.69 9.59
CA ALA A 38 1.81 -8.58 10.47
C ALA A 38 2.24 -7.24 9.87
N VAL A 39 3.45 -7.17 9.32
CA VAL A 39 3.95 -5.96 8.64
C VAL A 39 3.08 -5.60 7.43
N GLN A 40 2.71 -6.58 6.61
CA GLN A 40 1.87 -6.36 5.43
C GLN A 40 0.47 -5.84 5.80
N ILE A 41 -0.14 -6.38 6.86
CA ILE A 41 -1.44 -5.92 7.37
C ILE A 41 -1.32 -4.48 7.88
N ILE A 42 -0.31 -4.17 8.70
CA ILE A 42 -0.11 -2.83 9.26
C ILE A 42 0.10 -1.82 8.13
N ALA A 43 0.95 -2.13 7.16
CA ALA A 43 1.20 -1.27 6.00
C ALA A 43 -0.10 -1.00 5.20
N THR A 44 -0.90 -2.04 4.98
CA THR A 44 -2.18 -1.91 4.28
C THR A 44 -3.17 -1.04 5.07
N ILE A 45 -3.25 -1.18 6.39
CA ILE A 45 -4.09 -0.34 7.24
C ILE A 45 -3.63 1.13 7.19
N VAL A 46 -2.32 1.39 7.25
CA VAL A 46 -1.78 2.75 7.13
C VAL A 46 -2.15 3.36 5.78
N LEU A 47 -1.98 2.64 4.67
CA LEU A 47 -2.39 3.09 3.34
C LEU A 47 -3.91 3.32 3.24
N LEU A 48 -4.71 2.48 3.91
CA LEU A 48 -6.17 2.62 3.95
C LEU A 48 -6.57 3.88 4.71
N LEU A 49 -5.99 4.11 5.89
CA LEU A 49 -6.19 5.32 6.67
C LEU A 49 -5.74 6.56 5.90
N MET A 50 -4.62 6.49 5.19
CA MET A 50 -4.18 7.58 4.31
C MET A 50 -5.19 7.83 3.19
N THR A 51 -5.72 6.77 2.57
CA THR A 51 -6.72 6.88 1.49
C THR A 51 -8.04 7.49 1.99
N ILE A 52 -8.50 7.09 3.17
CA ILE A 52 -9.72 7.62 3.80
C ILE A 52 -9.48 9.05 4.33
N ALA A 53 -8.32 9.34 4.92
CA ALA A 53 -7.93 10.69 5.31
C ALA A 53 -7.76 11.61 4.09
N TYR A 54 -7.47 11.03 2.91
CA TYR A 54 -7.52 11.71 1.63
C TYR A 54 -8.95 12.02 1.16
N GLN A 55 -9.99 11.73 1.95
CA GLN A 55 -11.31 12.34 1.77
C GLN A 55 -11.13 13.85 1.76
N GLY A 56 -11.14 14.40 0.55
CA GLY A 56 -10.62 15.72 0.30
C GLY A 56 -11.24 16.80 1.16
N ARG A 57 -10.67 17.98 1.01
CA ARG A 57 -11.34 19.18 0.52
C ARG A 57 -12.57 18.92 -0.39
N ARG A 58 -13.57 18.14 0.05
CA ARG A 58 -14.93 17.98 -0.50
C ARG A 58 -15.69 19.31 -0.52
N ARG A 59 -15.07 20.39 -0.04
CA ARG A 59 -15.53 21.78 -0.10
C ARG A 59 -14.74 22.69 -1.04
N VAL A 60 -13.84 22.20 -1.91
CA VAL A 60 -13.33 23.08 -2.98
C VAL A 60 -14.32 23.03 -4.12
N ARG A 61 -15.29 23.96 -4.00
CA ARG A 61 -16.14 24.49 -5.05
C ARG A 61 -15.58 24.17 -6.44
N TYR A 62 -16.43 23.53 -7.24
CA TYR A 62 -16.52 23.76 -8.67
C TYR A 62 -16.15 25.21 -9.01
N HIS A 63 -15.52 25.42 -10.17
CA HIS A 63 -14.99 26.69 -10.68
C HIS A 63 -13.58 27.02 -10.20
N VAL A 64 -12.59 26.68 -11.02
CA VAL A 64 -11.91 27.66 -11.88
C VAL A 64 -11.44 26.88 -13.10
N SER A 65 -12.08 27.18 -14.23
CA SER A 65 -11.57 27.02 -15.58
C SER A 65 -10.24 27.76 -15.62
N ASP A 66 -9.12 27.05 -15.72
CA ASP A 66 -7.84 27.68 -16.00
C ASP A 66 -7.43 27.26 -17.41
N ASP A 67 -7.28 28.28 -18.26
CA ASP A 67 -7.22 28.26 -19.72
C ASP A 67 -5.85 27.79 -20.23
N SER A 68 -5.22 26.86 -19.51
CA SER A 68 -3.86 26.41 -19.77
C SER A 68 -3.69 24.94 -19.46
N GLY A 69 -4.38 24.05 -20.19
CA GLY A 69 -3.96 22.68 -20.56
C GLY A 69 -3.34 21.71 -19.53
N TYR A 70 -3.24 22.02 -18.24
CA TYR A 70 -2.50 21.23 -17.26
C TYR A 70 -3.47 20.46 -16.38
N TYR A 71 -3.58 19.17 -16.71
CA TYR A 71 -4.25 18.14 -15.93
C TYR A 71 -3.98 18.32 -14.43
N ARG A 72 -5.04 18.54 -13.65
CA ARG A 72 -4.96 18.79 -12.21
C ARG A 72 -4.14 17.68 -11.52
N PRO A 73 -3.00 18.00 -10.86
CA PRO A 73 -2.17 17.02 -10.15
C PRO A 73 -2.85 16.40 -8.91
N PHE A 74 -4.07 16.85 -8.58
CA PHE A 74 -4.87 16.36 -7.47
C PHE A 74 -5.33 14.90 -7.69
N THR A 75 -5.68 14.55 -8.93
CA THR A 75 -6.15 13.20 -9.26
C THR A 75 -4.99 12.20 -9.32
N PHE A 76 -3.84 12.60 -9.86
CA PHE A 76 -2.67 11.72 -10.01
C PHE A 76 -2.08 11.27 -8.67
N ARG A 77 -1.97 12.19 -7.70
CA ARG A 77 -1.44 11.87 -6.36
C ARG A 77 -2.36 10.93 -5.58
N PHE A 78 -3.66 11.13 -5.69
CA PHE A 78 -4.65 10.22 -5.11
C PHE A 78 -4.59 8.84 -5.77
N ALA A 79 -4.45 8.79 -7.10
CA ALA A 79 -4.33 7.53 -7.83
C ALA A 79 -3.10 6.70 -7.39
N ILE A 80 -1.97 7.35 -7.09
CA ILE A 80 -0.79 6.66 -6.54
C ILE A 80 -1.12 6.00 -5.20
N VAL A 81 -1.69 6.76 -4.25
CA VAL A 81 -2.01 6.22 -2.91
C VAL A 81 -3.02 5.07 -2.99
N VAL A 82 -4.05 5.21 -3.82
CA VAL A 82 -5.04 4.15 -4.06
C VAL A 82 -4.40 2.93 -4.74
N GLY A 83 -3.51 3.15 -5.71
CA GLY A 83 -2.75 2.08 -6.36
C GLY A 83 -1.90 1.29 -5.36
N SER A 84 -1.14 1.99 -4.51
CA SER A 84 -0.36 1.38 -3.43
C SER A 84 -1.24 0.58 -2.48
N LEU A 85 -2.41 1.11 -2.10
CA LEU A 85 -3.37 0.40 -1.25
C LEU A 85 -3.88 -0.89 -1.91
N LEU A 86 -4.25 -0.84 -3.19
CA LEU A 86 -4.77 -2.00 -3.91
C LEU A 86 -3.71 -3.10 -4.00
N VAL A 87 -2.48 -2.74 -4.37
CA VAL A 87 -1.37 -3.71 -4.47
C VAL A 87 -1.06 -4.31 -3.10
N ASN A 88 -0.86 -3.49 -2.07
CA ASN A 88 -0.55 -4.01 -0.73
C ASN A 88 -1.71 -4.81 -0.14
N GLY A 89 -2.96 -4.43 -0.41
CA GLY A 89 -4.15 -5.16 0.01
C GLY A 89 -4.25 -6.55 -0.63
N VAL A 90 -3.98 -6.67 -1.92
CA VAL A 90 -3.89 -7.97 -2.59
C VAL A 90 -2.76 -8.81 -1.99
N VAL A 91 -1.58 -8.22 -1.78
CA VAL A 91 -0.45 -8.92 -1.16
C VAL A 91 -0.77 -9.37 0.27
N ALA A 92 -1.42 -8.52 1.08
CA ALA A 92 -1.87 -8.86 2.43
C ALA A 92 -2.87 -10.03 2.42
N PHE A 93 -3.81 -10.02 1.48
CA PHE A 93 -4.76 -11.11 1.30
C PHE A 93 -4.06 -12.42 0.93
N LEU A 94 -3.06 -12.38 0.05
CA LEU A 94 -2.27 -13.55 -0.31
C LEU A 94 -1.43 -14.07 0.87
N TYR A 95 -0.83 -13.18 1.68
CA TYR A 95 -0.17 -13.57 2.93
C TYR A 95 -1.14 -14.27 3.89
N TRP A 96 -2.34 -13.72 4.04
CA TRP A 96 -3.39 -14.33 4.86
C TRP A 96 -3.78 -15.73 4.38
N LEU A 97 -4.01 -15.90 3.07
CA LEU A 97 -4.27 -17.21 2.48
C LEU A 97 -3.11 -18.18 2.74
N SER A 98 -1.88 -17.70 2.62
CA SER A 98 -0.68 -18.50 2.87
C SER A 98 -0.55 -18.95 4.32
N PHE A 99 -0.92 -18.09 5.27
CA PHE A 99 -0.93 -18.41 6.69
C PHE A 99 -2.08 -19.35 7.08
N SER A 100 -3.25 -19.20 6.47
CA SER A 100 -4.44 -20.03 6.74
C SER A 100 -4.33 -21.48 6.25
N GLY A 101 -3.18 -21.87 5.67
CA GLY A 101 -2.92 -23.23 5.18
C GLY A 101 -3.56 -23.55 3.83
N GLY A 102 -4.18 -22.56 3.17
CA GLY A 102 -4.89 -22.75 1.90
C GLY A 102 -3.98 -22.78 0.66
N ASN A 103 -2.77 -22.23 0.71
CA ASN A 103 -1.82 -22.22 -0.44
C ASN A 103 -0.40 -21.74 -0.06
N ASN A 104 0.65 -22.38 -0.56
CA ASN A 104 2.06 -21.99 -0.31
C ASN A 104 2.60 -20.89 -1.27
N LEU A 105 1.74 -19.99 -1.77
CA LEU A 105 2.09 -19.05 -2.84
C LEU A 105 3.09 -17.95 -2.42
N ILE A 106 3.16 -17.61 -1.12
CA ILE A 106 4.02 -16.51 -0.62
C ILE A 106 4.88 -16.97 0.57
N MET A 107 4.29 -17.63 1.54
CA MET A 107 4.98 -18.23 2.67
C MET A 107 4.90 -19.74 2.53
N GLN A 108 6.03 -20.37 2.24
CA GLN A 108 6.14 -21.82 2.26
C GLN A 108 6.42 -22.28 3.70
N PHE A 109 5.37 -22.61 4.45
CA PHE A 109 5.54 -23.30 5.72
C PHE A 109 5.81 -24.77 5.40
N TYR A 110 7.09 -25.16 5.33
CA TYR A 110 7.44 -26.57 5.49
C TYR A 110 7.17 -26.93 6.96
N GLY A 111 6.03 -27.59 7.18
CA GLY A 111 5.81 -28.41 8.37
C GLY A 111 6.60 -29.70 8.26
#